data_AF-A0A7V9S256-F1
#
_entry.id   AF-A0A7V9S256-F1
#
_cell.length_a   1.000
_cell.length_b   1.000
_cell.length_c   1.000
_cell.angle_alpha   90.00
_cell.angle_beta   90.00
_cell.angle_gamma   90.00
#
_symmetry.space_group_name_H-M   'P 1'
#
loop_
_entity.id
_entity.type
_entity.pdbx_description
1 polymer ?
#
loop_
_entity_poly.entity_id
_entity_poly.type
_entity_poly.pdbx_seq_one_letter_code
_entity_poly.pdbx_strand_id
1 'polypeptide(L)'
;MTNSLARGGAERQTALWAAACERLGHEVEILAMHRRPDEYELPDAARVGYLEKSGRLDLPRMVRRVRALGRRVDVVVGFQAYCSLL
;
A
#
# COMPACT_ATOMS: atom_id res chain seq x y z
N MET A 1 -11.64 -25.80 -12.00
CA MET A 1 -11.83 -25.17 -10.67
C MET A 1 -10.73 -24.14 -10.49
N THR A 2 -11.03 -22.85 -10.65
CA THR A 2 -10.04 -21.78 -10.38
C THR A 2 -10.48 -21.08 -9.10
N ASN A 3 -10.00 -21.57 -7.95
CA ASN A 3 -10.48 -21.09 -6.67
C ASN A 3 -9.92 -19.69 -6.40
N SER A 4 -10.81 -18.73 -6.47
CA SER A 4 -10.54 -17.32 -6.52
C SER A 4 -10.53 -16.72 -5.10
N LEU A 5 -9.33 -16.54 -4.56
CA LEU A 5 -8.96 -15.26 -3.93
C LEU A 5 -9.05 -14.07 -4.94
N ALA A 6 -9.64 -14.28 -6.12
CA ALA A 6 -9.40 -13.64 -7.41
C ALA A 6 -10.40 -12.55 -7.81
N ARG A 7 -10.86 -11.74 -6.85
CA ARG A 7 -11.37 -10.39 -7.19
C ARG A 7 -10.91 -9.28 -6.25
N GLY A 8 -10.16 -9.59 -5.20
CA GLY A 8 -9.56 -8.58 -4.33
C GLY A 8 -8.08 -8.43 -4.61
N GLY A 9 -7.72 -7.58 -5.56
CA GLY A 9 -6.32 -7.19 -5.78
C GLY A 9 -5.70 -6.58 -4.52
N ALA A 10 -4.37 -6.41 -4.52
CA ALA A 10 -3.63 -5.77 -3.43
C ALA A 10 -4.30 -4.48 -2.94
N GLU A 11 -4.89 -3.70 -3.84
CA GLU A 11 -5.59 -2.46 -3.52
C GLU A 11 -6.82 -2.69 -2.63
N ARG A 12 -7.66 -3.69 -2.94
CA ARG A 12 -8.83 -4.04 -2.11
C ARG A 12 -8.40 -4.55 -0.75
N GLN A 13 -7.36 -5.40 -0.70
CA GLN A 13 -6.84 -5.94 0.56
C GLN A 13 -6.28 -4.82 1.44
N THR A 14 -5.58 -3.87 0.84
CA THR A 14 -5.06 -2.67 1.51
C THR A 14 -6.19 -1.83 2.09
N ALA A 15 -7.26 -1.58 1.31
CA ALA A 15 -8.42 -0.81 1.77
C ALA A 15 -9.13 -1.48 2.95
N LEU A 16 -9.37 -2.79 2.88
CA LEU A 16 -9.99 -3.55 3.98
C LEU A 16 -9.12 -3.56 5.24
N TRP A 17 -7.80 -3.68 5.08
CA TRP A 17 -6.85 -3.62 6.19
C TRP A 17 -6.83 -2.24 6.84
N ALA A 18 -6.76 -1.17 6.03
CA ALA A 18 -6.77 0.20 6.51
C ALA A 18 -8.05 0.50 7.32
N ALA A 19 -9.23 0.10 6.81
CA ALA A 19 -10.49 0.25 7.52
C ALA A 19 -10.53 -0.52 8.86
N ALA A 20 -9.92 -1.71 8.91
CA ALA A 20 -9.82 -2.47 10.15
C ALA A 20 -8.89 -1.76 11.17
N CYS A 21 -7.75 -1.24 10.73
CA CYS A 21 -6.82 -0.48 11.57
C CYS A 21 -7.47 0.80 12.13
N GLU A 22 -8.14 1.59 11.30
CA GLU A 22 -8.81 2.82 11.74
C GLU A 22 -9.90 2.52 12.78
N ARG A 23 -10.73 1.49 12.54
CA ARG A 23 -11.75 1.04 13.51
C ARG A 23 -11.18 0.66 14.87
N LEU A 24 -9.91 0.25 14.93
CA LEU A 24 -9.20 -0.10 16.15
C LEU A 24 -8.42 1.09 16.75
N GLY A 25 -8.54 2.29 16.16
CA GLY A 25 -7.90 3.51 16.62
C GLY A 25 -6.44 3.65 16.20
N HIS A 26 -6.01 2.93 15.16
CA HIS A 26 -4.65 3.04 14.63
C HIS A 26 -4.56 3.99 13.44
N GLU A 27 -3.51 4.79 13.39
CA GLU A 27 -3.18 5.60 12.21
C GLU A 27 -2.66 4.70 11.07
N VAL A 28 -3.05 5.02 9.83
CA VAL A 28 -2.66 4.25 8.66
C VAL A 28 -2.00 5.15 7.62
N GLU A 29 -0.78 4.78 7.20
CA GLU A 29 -0.12 5.34 6.04
C GLU A 29 -0.01 4.28 4.94
N ILE A 30 -0.46 4.61 3.73
CA ILE A 30 -0.48 3.73 2.57
C ILE A 30 0.51 4.27 1.54
N LEU A 31 1.37 3.40 1.02
CA LEU A 31 2.27 3.73 -0.08
C LEU A 31 1.94 2.84 -1.28
N ALA A 32 1.27 3.42 -2.28
CA ALA A 32 0.82 2.72 -3.48
C ALA A 32 1.78 2.93 -4.66
N MET A 33 1.74 2.02 -5.63
CA MET A 33 2.61 2.08 -6.81
C MET A 33 2.19 3.16 -7.81
N HIS A 34 0.88 3.27 -8.04
CA HIS A 34 0.28 4.16 -9.04
C HIS A 34 -1.01 4.75 -8.48
N ARG A 35 -1.37 5.94 -8.98
CA ARG A 35 -2.70 6.52 -8.80
C ARG A 35 -3.65 5.85 -9.79
N ARG A 36 -4.78 5.32 -9.35
CA ARG A 36 -5.79 4.73 -10.23
C ARG A 36 -7.03 5.62 -10.30
N PRO A 37 -7.74 5.65 -11.43
CA PRO A 37 -8.99 6.41 -11.55
C PRO A 37 -10.11 5.81 -10.69
N ASP A 38 -10.10 4.49 -10.48
CA ASP A 38 -11.07 3.75 -9.65
C ASP A 38 -10.41 3.35 -8.31
N GLU A 39 -10.18 4.32 -7.43
CA GLU A 39 -9.68 4.04 -6.08
C GLU A 39 -10.78 3.39 -5.22
N TYR A 40 -10.43 2.31 -4.52
CA TYR A 40 -11.29 1.78 -3.47
C TYR A 40 -11.45 2.85 -2.39
N GLU A 41 -12.62 2.92 -1.76
CA GLU A 41 -12.83 3.80 -0.63
C GLU A 41 -11.82 3.49 0.47
N LEU A 42 -11.11 4.52 0.90
CA LEU A 42 -10.14 4.47 1.97
C LEU A 42 -10.68 5.26 3.16
N PRO A 43 -10.28 4.92 4.37
CA PRO A 43 -10.59 5.70 5.55
C PRO A 43 -10.17 7.18 5.40
N ASP A 44 -10.98 8.12 5.89
CA ASP A 44 -10.69 9.56 5.81
C ASP A 44 -9.35 9.93 6.48
N ALA A 45 -8.99 9.21 7.54
CA ALA A 45 -7.74 9.43 8.26
C ALA A 45 -6.51 8.81 7.56
N ALA A 46 -6.70 7.99 6.53
CA ALA A 46 -5.59 7.31 5.86
C ALA A 46 -4.75 8.29 5.03
N ARG A 47 -3.43 8.32 5.28
CA ARG A 47 -2.50 9.11 4.48
C ARG A 47 -1.99 8.27 3.31
N VAL A 48 -2.26 8.70 2.08
CA VAL A 48 -1.88 7.96 0.88
C VAL A 48 -0.75 8.66 0.13
N GLY A 49 0.33 7.93 -0.12
CA GLY A 49 1.44 8.33 -0.97
C GLY A 49 1.58 7.43 -2.20
N TYR A 50 2.16 7.96 -3.27
CA TYR A 50 2.38 7.23 -4.52
C TYR A 50 3.87 7.18 -4.89
N LEU A 51 4.34 6.00 -5.28
CA LEU A 51 5.73 5.76 -5.70
C LEU A 51 6.01 6.16 -7.15
N GLU A 52 4.97 6.23 -7.98
CA GLU A 52 5.00 6.67 -9.38
C GLU A 52 6.11 5.97 -10.17
N LYS A 53 6.09 4.63 -10.16
CA LYS A 53 7.08 3.84 -10.90
C LYS A 53 6.84 4.02 -12.40
N SER A 54 7.80 4.62 -13.09
CA SER A 54 7.82 4.77 -14.54
C SER A 54 8.76 3.77 -15.21
N GLY A 55 9.78 3.31 -14.49
CA GLY A 55 10.76 2.35 -15.01
C GLY A 55 11.61 1.70 -13.92
N ARG A 56 12.63 0.92 -14.34
CA ARG A 56 13.55 0.25 -13.41
C ARG A 56 14.49 1.22 -12.68
N LEU A 57 14.80 2.36 -13.29
CA LEU A 57 15.68 3.39 -12.72
C LEU A 57 15.08 4.08 -11.49
N ASP A 58 13.78 3.94 -11.25
CA ASP A 58 13.11 4.50 -10.07
C ASP A 58 13.36 3.69 -8.79
N LEU A 59 13.91 2.47 -8.90
CA LEU A 59 14.03 1.55 -7.77
C LEU A 59 14.77 2.15 -6.56
N PRO A 60 15.92 2.85 -6.69
CA PRO A 60 16.61 3.44 -5.54
C PRO A 60 15.75 4.50 -4.84
N ARG A 61 15.03 5.34 -5.60
CA ARG A 61 14.10 6.35 -5.06
C ARG A 61 12.96 5.67 -4.31
N MET A 62 12.39 4.61 -4.88
CA MET A 62 11.29 3.88 -4.26
C MET A 62 11.72 3.20 -2.96
N VAL A 63 12.86 2.50 -2.94
CA VAL A 63 13.42 1.89 -1.73
C VAL A 63 13.65 2.94 -0.64
N ARG A 64 14.16 4.12 -1.00
CA ARG A 64 14.33 5.22 -0.04
C ARG A 64 13.00 5.66 0.58
N ARG A 65 11.93 5.75 -0.21
CA ARG A 65 10.59 6.13 0.30
C ARG A 65 9.98 5.05 1.18
N VAL A 66 10.09 3.77 0.81
CA VAL A 66 9.63 2.65 1.65
C VAL A 66 10.37 2.64 2.98
N ARG A 67 11.70 2.80 2.97
CA ARG A 67 12.51 2.89 4.20
C ARG A 67 12.15 4.11 5.06
N ALA A 68 11.86 5.25 4.43
CA ALA A 68 11.43 6.44 5.17
C ALA A 68 10.06 6.22 5.84
N LEU A 69 9.12 5.56 5.16
CA LEU A 69 7.84 5.16 5.74
C LEU A 69 8.06 4.19 6.91
N GLY A 70 8.85 3.14 6.72
CA GLY A 70 9.14 2.14 7.75
C GLY A 70 9.81 2.68 9.01
N ARG A 71 10.37 3.90 8.98
CA ARG A 71 10.92 4.58 10.18
C ARG A 71 9.88 5.37 10.97
N ARG A 72 8.69 5.60 10.41
CA ARG A 72 7.62 6.42 11.00
C ARG A 72 6.44 5.59 11.49
N VAL A 73 6.43 4.29 11.20
CA VAL A 73 5.35 3.35 11.53
C VAL A 73 5.91 2.22 12.38
N ASP A 74 5.06 1.66 13.24
CA ASP A 74 5.43 0.52 14.09
C ASP A 74 5.39 -0.81 13.32
N VAL A 75 4.51 -0.93 12.33
CA VAL A 75 4.26 -2.15 11.56
C VAL A 75 4.19 -1.84 10.07
N VAL A 76 4.87 -2.65 9.26
CA VAL A 76 4.80 -2.60 7.79
C VAL A 76 4.14 -3.88 7.27
N VAL A 77 3.11 -3.72 6.45
CA VAL A 77 2.40 -4.82 5.79
C VAL A 77 2.49 -4.65 4.28
N GLY A 78 2.96 -5.67 3.57
CA GLY A 78 3.09 -5.66 2.11
C GLY A 78 2.01 -6.50 1.43
N PHE A 79 1.16 -5.88 0.61
CA PHE A 79 0.20 -6.59 -0.24
C PHE A 79 0.76 -6.72 -1.66
N GLN A 80 1.07 -7.95 -2.08
CA GLN A 80 1.70 -8.24 -3.39
C GLN A 80 2.92 -7.35 -3.68
N ALA A 81 3.70 -7.06 -2.65
CA ALA A 81 4.86 -6.19 -2.76
C ALA A 81 5.94 -6.80 -3.67
N TYR A 82 6.64 -5.95 -4.43
CA TYR A 82 7.84 -6.36 -5.12
C TYR A 82 8.92 -6.68 -4.09
N CYS A 83 9.48 -7.90 -4.11
CA CYS A 83 10.53 -8.28 -3.17
C CYS A 83 11.73 -7.32 -3.17
N SER A 84 12.00 -6.64 -4.29
CA SER A 84 13.06 -5.63 -4.39
C SER A 84 12.80 -4.35 -3.58
N LEU A 85 11.61 -4.18 -2.99
CA LEU A 85 11.20 -3.00 -2.23
C LEU A 85 11.10 -3.25 -0.72
N LEU A 86 11.14 -4.51 -0.28
CA LEU A 86 11.13 -4.91 1.13
C LEU A 86 12.56 -5.17 1.60
#